data_AF-A0A937M5D8-F1
#
_entry.id   AF-A0A937M5D8-F1
#
_cell.length_a   1.000
_cell.length_b   1.000
_cell.length_c   1.000
_cell.angle_alpha   90.00
_cell.angle_beta   90.00
_cell.angle_gamma   90.00
#
_symmetry.space_group_name_H-M   'P 1'
#
loop_
_entity.id
_entity.type
_entity.pdbx_description
1 polymer ?
#
loop_
_entity_poly.entity_id
_entity_poly.type
_entity_poly.pdbx_seq_one_letter_code
_entity_poly.pdbx_strand_id
1 'polypeptide(L)'
;RGKVLNAEQLEEIEKYGRYLDSDGDGIPYRTYPGTHPSKGSYFTRGSSHDSYAAYTEDGAVYAEVMDRLTLKMKTAVDYLPAPEFSESTGNRFGLVYLGTTASAINEVLDDLAKKGIALDTMRIRAFPFHTSITEFIDAHELVYVIEQNRDAQLKSLLKIECNIHEEKMRSILSYDGVLITAQHIEKLILKSMQTLEESGKASA
;
A
#
# COMPACT_ATOMS: atom_id res chain seq x y z
N ARG A 1 17.69 3.36 5.49
CA ARG A 1 17.77 3.84 6.90
C ARG A 1 17.44 5.33 6.89
N GLY A 2 16.64 5.83 7.84
CA GLY A 2 16.15 7.23 7.84
C GLY A 2 17.19 8.28 8.24
N LYS A 3 16.79 9.56 8.22
CA LYS A 3 17.65 10.73 8.50
C LYS A 3 18.09 10.81 9.96
N VAL A 4 19.39 10.67 10.22
CA VAL A 4 19.98 10.74 11.56
C VAL A 4 21.14 11.72 11.56
N LEU A 5 21.09 12.70 12.47
CA LEU A 5 22.18 13.66 12.67
C LEU A 5 23.25 13.06 13.58
N ASN A 6 24.51 13.33 13.26
CA ASN A 6 25.65 13.05 14.12
C ASN A 6 26.04 14.30 14.95
N ALA A 7 27.08 14.16 15.79
CA ALA A 7 27.55 15.25 16.65
C ALA A 7 28.03 16.48 15.86
N GLU A 8 28.79 16.27 14.78
CA GLU A 8 29.36 17.35 13.95
C GLU A 8 28.27 18.14 13.24
N GLN A 9 27.30 17.46 12.64
CA GLN A 9 26.14 18.08 11.98
C GLN A 9 25.28 18.88 12.96
N LEU A 10 25.21 18.47 14.23
CA LEU A 10 24.51 19.24 15.25
C LEU A 10 25.25 20.53 15.61
N GLU A 11 26.56 20.60 15.42
CA GLU A 11 27.28 21.85 15.67
C GLU A 11 26.93 22.94 14.66
N GLU A 12 26.67 22.55 13.42
CA GLU A 12 26.22 23.43 12.35
C GLU A 12 24.76 23.89 12.50
N ILE A 13 23.98 23.22 13.36
CA ILE A 13 22.59 23.55 13.61
C ILE A 13 22.49 24.47 14.83
N GLU A 14 21.96 25.67 14.62
CA GLU A 14 21.71 26.64 15.69
C GLU A 14 20.63 26.13 16.66
N LYS A 15 19.46 25.74 16.11
CA LYS A 15 18.33 25.24 16.89
C LYS A 15 17.78 23.96 16.27
N TYR A 16 18.01 22.84 16.95
CA TYR A 16 17.46 21.55 16.55
C TYR A 16 15.98 21.44 16.92
N GLY A 17 15.14 21.03 15.96
CA GLY A 17 13.74 20.70 16.17
C GLY A 17 13.47 19.25 15.75
N ARG A 18 12.97 18.42 16.67
CA ARG A 18 12.74 16.99 16.41
C ARG A 18 11.71 16.74 15.30
N TYR A 19 10.71 17.60 15.18
CA TYR A 19 9.62 17.46 14.23
C TYR A 19 9.67 18.54 13.14
N LEU A 20 10.76 19.30 13.09
CA LEU A 20 11.03 20.29 12.07
C LEU A 20 11.39 19.59 10.75
N ASP A 21 10.62 19.89 9.72
CA ASP A 21 10.82 19.37 8.38
C ASP A 21 11.62 20.35 7.54
N SER A 22 12.95 20.25 7.63
CA SER A 22 13.85 21.17 6.91
C SER A 22 13.93 20.90 5.41
N ASP A 23 13.62 19.67 4.97
CA ASP A 23 13.76 19.26 3.57
C ASP A 23 12.43 19.32 2.80
N GLY A 24 11.31 19.52 3.50
CA GLY A 24 9.99 19.59 2.90
C GLY A 24 9.43 18.25 2.42
N ASP A 25 9.93 17.12 2.94
CA ASP A 25 9.48 15.78 2.58
C ASP A 25 8.66 15.10 3.68
N GLY A 26 8.37 15.80 4.77
CA GLY A 26 7.64 15.31 5.93
C GLY A 26 8.46 14.42 6.89
N ILE A 27 9.71 14.09 6.54
CA ILE A 27 10.60 13.21 7.30
C ILE A 27 11.63 14.06 8.04
N PRO A 28 11.41 14.41 9.32
CA PRO A 28 12.36 15.21 10.08
C PRO A 28 13.58 14.39 10.49
N TYR A 29 14.71 15.08 10.60
CA TYR A 29 15.93 14.54 11.16
C TYR A 29 15.72 14.12 12.62
N ARG A 30 16.39 13.05 13.04
CA ARG A 30 16.41 12.62 14.44
C ARG A 30 17.84 12.50 14.95
N THR A 31 17.96 12.52 16.27
CA THR A 31 19.18 12.20 17.02
C THR A 31 18.90 11.01 17.94
N TYR A 32 19.97 10.36 18.39
CA TYR A 32 19.92 9.37 19.45
C TYR A 32 20.23 10.03 20.81
N PRO A 33 19.75 9.48 21.93
CA PRO A 33 20.18 9.94 23.24
C PRO A 33 21.71 9.93 23.35
N GLY A 34 22.30 11.05 23.77
CA GLY A 34 23.75 11.19 23.91
C GLY A 34 24.53 11.49 22.62
N THR A 35 23.87 11.80 21.49
CA THR A 35 24.57 12.16 20.24
C THR A 35 25.47 13.41 20.39
N HIS A 36 25.09 14.39 21.22
CA HIS A 36 25.88 15.60 21.45
C HIS A 36 25.80 16.02 22.93
N PRO A 37 26.85 16.64 23.51
CA PRO A 37 26.85 17.06 24.92
C PRO A 37 25.73 18.04 25.31
N SER A 38 25.30 18.90 24.38
CA SER A 38 24.38 20.02 24.67
C SER A 38 23.25 20.23 23.65
N LYS A 39 23.27 19.52 22.51
CA LYS A 39 22.33 19.73 21.38
C LYS A 39 21.62 18.44 21.03
N GLY A 40 20.55 18.53 20.25
CA GLY A 40 19.84 17.36 19.75
C GLY A 40 18.97 16.66 20.80
N SER A 41 18.86 17.17 22.03
CA SER A 41 17.95 16.63 23.04
C SER A 41 16.52 17.11 22.80
N TYR A 42 15.53 16.26 23.05
CA TYR A 42 14.10 16.58 22.92
C TYR A 42 13.27 15.64 23.80
N PHE A 43 12.02 16.03 24.08
CA PHE A 43 11.06 15.19 24.79
C PHE A 43 10.04 14.61 23.81
N THR A 44 9.86 13.29 23.81
CA THR A 44 8.74 12.65 23.12
C THR A 44 7.50 12.72 24.01
N ARG A 45 6.38 13.16 23.45
CA ARG A 45 5.11 13.29 24.16
C ARG A 45 3.98 12.70 23.33
N GLY A 46 2.98 12.12 24.00
CA GLY A 46 1.71 11.76 23.35
C GLY A 46 0.75 12.94 23.22
N SER A 47 0.96 13.99 24.00
CA SER A 47 0.21 15.24 23.90
C SER A 47 0.69 16.10 22.72
N SER A 48 -0.13 17.10 22.37
CA SER A 48 0.17 18.06 21.31
C SER A 48 1.50 18.78 21.55
N HIS A 49 2.20 19.05 20.45
CA HIS A 49 3.53 19.64 20.45
C HIS A 49 3.81 20.39 19.15
N ASP A 50 4.75 21.33 19.19
CA ASP A 50 5.24 22.05 18.02
C ASP A 50 6.39 21.29 17.31
N SER A 51 6.94 21.88 16.25
CA SER A 51 8.08 21.33 15.49
C SER A 51 9.35 21.12 16.34
N TYR A 52 9.47 21.80 17.48
CA TYR A 52 10.60 21.72 18.41
C TYR A 52 10.35 20.81 19.61
N ALA A 53 9.24 20.06 19.61
CA ALA A 53 8.82 19.17 20.68
C ALA A 53 8.42 19.89 21.99
N ALA A 54 8.15 21.19 21.93
CA ALA A 54 7.56 21.93 23.03
C ALA A 54 6.06 21.64 23.11
N TYR A 55 5.54 21.56 24.33
CA TYR A 55 4.11 21.36 24.55
C TYR A 55 3.31 22.55 24.03
N THR A 56 2.21 22.29 23.33
CA THR A 56 1.29 23.33 22.87
C THR A 56 -0.15 22.80 22.83
N GLU A 57 -1.11 23.66 23.13
CA GLU A 57 -2.55 23.41 22.94
C GLU A 57 -3.11 24.25 21.77
N ASP A 58 -2.24 24.96 21.05
CA ASP A 58 -2.63 25.73 19.88
C ASP A 58 -3.05 24.79 18.73
N GLY A 59 -4.29 24.94 18.27
CA GLY A 59 -4.88 24.08 17.24
C GLY A 59 -4.24 24.26 15.86
N ALA A 60 -3.76 25.46 15.51
CA ALA A 60 -3.12 25.69 14.22
C ALA A 60 -1.74 25.02 14.19
N VAL A 61 -0.95 25.17 15.26
CA VAL A 61 0.35 24.50 15.39
C VAL A 61 0.19 22.97 15.38
N TYR A 62 -0.84 22.45 16.04
CA TYR A 62 -1.15 21.02 15.99
C TYR A 62 -1.48 20.56 14.56
N ALA A 63 -2.32 21.32 13.85
CA ALA A 63 -2.69 21.00 12.46
C ALA A 63 -1.46 20.95 11.54
N GLU A 64 -0.52 21.89 11.67
CA GLU A 64 0.73 21.88 10.88
C GLU A 64 1.54 20.59 11.09
N VAL A 65 1.65 20.11 12.33
CA VAL A 65 2.37 18.85 12.64
C VAL A 65 1.65 17.64 12.05
N MET A 66 0.32 17.65 12.04
CA MET A 66 -0.51 16.60 11.45
C MET A 66 -0.42 16.59 9.92
N ASP A 67 -0.48 17.76 9.28
CA ASP A 67 -0.33 17.90 7.83
C ASP A 67 1.04 17.41 7.36
N ARG A 68 2.09 17.69 8.13
CA ARG A 68 3.42 17.11 7.89
C ARG A 68 3.42 15.58 7.99
N LEU A 69 2.67 14.97 8.92
CA LEU A 69 2.56 13.50 8.97
C LEU A 69 1.88 12.92 7.72
N THR A 70 0.89 13.62 7.20
CA THR A 70 0.25 13.28 5.91
C THR A 70 1.27 13.37 4.77
N LEU A 71 2.05 14.46 4.70
CA LEU A 71 3.11 14.62 3.71
C LEU A 71 4.13 13.48 3.79
N LYS A 72 4.57 13.13 4.99
CA LYS A 72 5.48 12.00 5.24
C LYS A 72 4.95 10.69 4.67
N MET A 73 3.66 10.39 4.86
CA MET A 73 3.06 9.16 4.33
C MET A 73 2.99 9.20 2.81
N LYS A 74 2.67 10.35 2.22
CA LYS A 74 2.63 10.55 0.77
C LYS A 74 4.02 10.35 0.13
N THR A 75 5.06 10.94 0.70
CA THR A 75 6.44 10.83 0.19
C THR A 75 7.09 9.47 0.52
N ALA A 76 6.62 8.79 1.57
CA ALA A 76 7.15 7.47 1.93
C ALA A 76 6.95 6.42 0.83
N VAL A 77 5.96 6.57 -0.04
CA VAL A 77 5.66 5.63 -1.14
C VAL A 77 6.88 5.36 -2.00
N ASP A 78 7.70 6.38 -2.27
CA ASP A 78 8.92 6.27 -3.10
C ASP A 78 10.03 5.41 -2.47
N TYR A 79 9.96 5.19 -1.15
CA TYR A 79 10.91 4.38 -0.39
C TYR A 79 10.38 2.97 -0.09
N LEU A 80 9.11 2.70 -0.38
CA LEU A 80 8.49 1.41 -0.15
C LEU A 80 8.75 0.46 -1.31
N PRO A 81 8.73 -0.85 -1.07
CA PRO A 81 8.82 -1.80 -2.17
C PRO A 81 7.67 -1.65 -3.16
N ALA A 82 8.02 -1.49 -4.44
CA ALA A 82 7.05 -1.48 -5.53
C ALA A 82 6.27 -2.82 -5.61
N PRO A 83 5.05 -2.81 -6.16
CA PRO A 83 4.32 -4.04 -6.50
C PRO A 83 5.13 -4.92 -7.47
N GLU A 84 4.94 -6.24 -7.39
CA GLU A 84 5.51 -7.18 -8.35
C GLU A 84 4.48 -7.50 -9.43
N PHE A 85 4.86 -7.40 -10.71
CA PHE A 85 3.98 -7.64 -11.85
C PHE A 85 4.40 -8.92 -12.60
N SER A 86 3.45 -9.54 -13.31
CA SER A 86 3.77 -10.59 -14.29
C SER A 86 4.59 -10.06 -15.46
N GLU A 87 5.40 -10.94 -16.07
CA GLU A 87 6.14 -10.61 -17.30
C GLU A 87 5.22 -10.43 -18.52
N SER A 88 4.14 -11.23 -18.59
CA SER A 88 3.08 -11.04 -19.57
C SER A 88 2.21 -9.85 -19.15
N THR A 89 1.86 -9.02 -20.13
CA THR A 89 0.94 -7.87 -19.98
C THR A 89 -0.02 -7.79 -21.16
N GLY A 90 -1.16 -7.14 -20.96
CA GLY A 90 -2.15 -6.89 -22.00
C GLY A 90 -3.25 -7.94 -22.07
N ASN A 91 -3.37 -8.79 -21.04
CA ASN A 91 -4.50 -9.69 -20.93
C ASN A 91 -5.74 -8.90 -20.49
N ARG A 92 -6.93 -9.38 -20.89
CA ARG A 92 -8.21 -8.71 -20.57
C ARG A 92 -8.48 -8.66 -19.07
N PHE A 93 -7.95 -9.62 -18.32
CA PHE A 93 -8.23 -9.82 -16.91
C PHE A 93 -6.94 -9.91 -16.09
N GLY A 94 -7.00 -9.42 -14.86
CA GLY A 94 -5.86 -9.42 -13.94
C GLY A 94 -6.15 -10.11 -12.60
N LEU A 95 -5.09 -10.50 -11.89
CA LEU A 95 -5.12 -10.96 -10.51
C LEU A 95 -4.39 -9.97 -9.60
N VAL A 96 -5.02 -9.58 -8.50
CA VAL A 96 -4.44 -8.74 -7.45
C VAL A 96 -4.42 -9.52 -6.15
N TYR A 97 -3.26 -9.63 -5.51
CA TYR A 97 -3.10 -10.36 -4.26
C TYR A 97 -1.97 -9.79 -3.40
N LEU A 98 -1.87 -10.26 -2.16
CA LEU A 98 -0.80 -9.92 -1.24
C LEU A 98 -0.44 -11.10 -0.32
N GLY A 99 0.67 -10.97 0.39
CA GLY A 99 1.05 -11.91 1.45
C GLY A 99 1.34 -13.33 0.94
N THR A 100 0.86 -14.33 1.67
CA THR A 100 1.10 -15.76 1.45
C THR A 100 0.33 -16.32 0.26
N THR A 101 -0.72 -15.64 -0.22
CA THR A 101 -1.46 -16.04 -1.43
C THR A 101 -0.54 -16.25 -2.63
N ALA A 102 0.60 -15.53 -2.67
CA ALA A 102 1.62 -15.67 -3.71
C ALA A 102 2.07 -17.11 -3.97
N SER A 103 2.06 -18.00 -2.97
CA SER A 103 2.48 -19.40 -3.15
C SER A 103 1.55 -20.21 -4.05
N ALA A 104 0.28 -19.83 -4.14
CA ALA A 104 -0.72 -20.55 -4.95
C ALA A 104 -0.83 -19.99 -6.39
N ILE A 105 -0.35 -18.78 -6.64
CA ILE A 105 -0.64 -18.06 -7.90
C ILE A 105 -0.01 -18.73 -9.12
N ASN A 106 1.22 -19.24 -9.01
CA ASN A 106 1.86 -19.91 -10.15
C ASN A 106 1.05 -21.15 -10.58
N GLU A 107 0.57 -21.95 -9.64
CA GLU A 107 -0.28 -23.12 -9.93
C GLU A 107 -1.63 -22.70 -10.53
N VAL A 108 -2.24 -21.60 -10.04
CA VAL A 108 -3.46 -21.03 -10.66
C VAL A 108 -3.22 -20.65 -12.12
N LEU A 109 -2.12 -19.97 -12.41
CA LEU A 109 -1.78 -19.55 -13.78
C LEU A 109 -1.55 -20.77 -14.69
N ASP A 110 -0.82 -21.78 -14.21
CA ASP A 110 -0.58 -23.02 -14.97
C ASP A 110 -1.88 -23.76 -15.29
N ASP A 111 -2.81 -23.86 -14.33
CA ASP A 111 -4.08 -24.55 -14.51
C ASP A 111 -5.03 -23.80 -15.44
N LEU A 112 -5.06 -22.47 -15.35
CA LEU A 112 -5.83 -21.62 -16.27
C LEU A 112 -5.23 -21.61 -17.69
N ALA A 113 -3.90 -21.64 -17.82
CA ALA A 113 -3.22 -21.69 -19.11
C ALA A 113 -3.58 -22.97 -19.89
N LYS A 114 -3.71 -24.12 -19.20
CA LYS A 114 -4.19 -25.39 -19.80
C LYS A 114 -5.61 -25.27 -20.38
N LYS A 115 -6.39 -24.26 -19.95
CA LYS A 115 -7.75 -23.96 -20.42
C LYS A 115 -7.79 -22.80 -21.42
N GLY A 116 -6.63 -22.31 -21.86
CA GLY A 116 -6.52 -21.18 -22.78
C GLY A 116 -6.84 -19.83 -22.15
N ILE A 117 -6.79 -19.72 -20.82
CA ILE A 117 -7.05 -18.48 -20.09
C ILE A 117 -5.71 -17.92 -19.60
N ALA A 118 -5.38 -16.72 -20.04
CA ALA A 118 -4.22 -15.97 -19.59
C ALA A 118 -4.67 -14.78 -18.73
N LEU A 119 -3.95 -14.54 -17.63
CA LEU A 119 -4.20 -13.45 -16.69
C LEU A 119 -2.89 -12.74 -16.38
N ASP A 120 -2.93 -11.41 -16.29
CA ASP A 120 -1.82 -10.65 -15.74
C ASP A 120 -1.90 -10.66 -14.22
N THR A 121 -0.77 -10.51 -13.53
CA THR A 121 -0.74 -10.57 -12.07
C THR A 121 -0.04 -9.36 -11.47
N MET A 122 -0.54 -8.96 -10.30
CA MET A 122 0.07 -7.94 -9.47
C MET A 122 0.03 -8.37 -8.00
N ARG A 123 1.21 -8.47 -7.39
CA ARG A 123 1.37 -8.64 -5.96
C ARG A 123 1.63 -7.30 -5.28
N ILE A 124 0.71 -6.89 -4.42
CA ILE A 124 0.89 -5.72 -3.57
C ILE A 124 1.86 -6.06 -2.43
N ARG A 125 2.83 -5.18 -2.20
CA ARG A 125 3.92 -5.38 -1.23
C ARG A 125 3.93 -4.40 -0.06
N ALA A 126 3.31 -3.24 -0.20
CA ALA A 126 3.38 -2.19 0.79
C ALA A 126 2.14 -1.28 0.77
N PHE A 127 1.98 -0.52 1.87
CA PHE A 127 1.03 0.57 2.03
C PHE A 127 1.79 1.79 2.58
N PRO A 128 1.51 3.04 2.15
CA PRO A 128 0.49 3.45 1.17
C PRO A 128 0.71 2.90 -0.24
N PHE A 129 -0.35 2.86 -1.05
CA PHE A 129 -0.33 2.23 -2.36
C PHE A 129 0.45 3.05 -3.39
N HIS A 130 1.23 2.35 -4.22
CA HIS A 130 1.94 2.94 -5.35
C HIS A 130 0.95 3.25 -6.50
N THR A 131 1.15 4.33 -7.25
CA THR A 131 0.26 4.74 -8.36
C THR A 131 0.12 3.65 -9.43
N SER A 132 1.17 2.83 -9.62
CA SER A 132 1.15 1.69 -10.55
C SER A 132 0.07 0.64 -10.23
N ILE A 133 -0.47 0.61 -9.01
CA ILE A 133 -1.61 -0.23 -8.66
C ILE A 133 -2.87 0.22 -9.42
N THR A 134 -3.13 1.53 -9.46
CA THR A 134 -4.25 2.10 -10.20
C THR A 134 -4.08 1.86 -11.69
N GLU A 135 -2.88 2.12 -12.23
CA GLU A 135 -2.57 1.90 -13.65
C GLU A 135 -2.80 0.44 -14.07
N PHE A 136 -2.37 -0.52 -13.24
CA PHE A 136 -2.64 -1.93 -13.47
C PHE A 136 -4.13 -2.20 -13.51
N ILE A 137 -4.91 -1.78 -12.51
CA ILE A 137 -6.34 -2.09 -12.46
C ILE A 137 -7.09 -1.45 -13.64
N ASP A 138 -6.71 -0.23 -14.03
CA ASP A 138 -7.35 0.49 -15.13
C ASP A 138 -7.07 -0.15 -16.49
N ALA A 139 -5.90 -0.75 -16.68
CA ALA A 139 -5.52 -1.45 -17.91
C ALA A 139 -6.32 -2.73 -18.19
N HIS A 140 -7.04 -3.28 -17.20
CA HIS A 140 -7.81 -4.51 -17.35
C HIS A 140 -9.31 -4.24 -17.40
N GLU A 141 -10.09 -5.10 -18.07
CA GLU A 141 -11.56 -5.01 -18.00
C GLU A 141 -12.05 -5.31 -16.58
N LEU A 142 -11.46 -6.32 -15.93
CA LEU A 142 -11.77 -6.74 -14.58
C LEU A 142 -10.53 -7.32 -13.93
N VAL A 143 -10.30 -6.99 -12.65
CA VAL A 143 -9.31 -7.66 -11.82
C VAL A 143 -9.98 -8.50 -10.73
N TYR A 144 -9.42 -9.68 -10.47
CA TYR A 144 -9.79 -10.50 -9.33
C TYR A 144 -8.91 -10.16 -8.14
N VAL A 145 -9.52 -9.67 -7.06
CA VAL A 145 -8.83 -9.32 -5.81
C VAL A 145 -8.90 -10.53 -4.88
N ILE A 146 -7.77 -11.21 -4.68
CA ILE A 146 -7.69 -12.45 -3.90
C ILE A 146 -7.29 -12.12 -2.47
N GLU A 147 -8.15 -12.47 -1.53
CA GLU A 147 -7.99 -12.09 -0.13
C GLU A 147 -8.34 -13.24 0.82
N GLN A 148 -7.51 -13.42 1.84
CA GLN A 148 -7.75 -14.39 2.91
C GLN A 148 -8.47 -13.74 4.11
N ASN A 149 -9.57 -13.04 3.83
CA ASN A 149 -10.44 -12.44 4.85
C ASN A 149 -11.91 -12.45 4.39
N ARG A 150 -12.85 -12.32 5.34
CA ARG A 150 -14.29 -12.36 5.07
C ARG A 150 -14.83 -11.12 4.38
N ASP A 151 -14.25 -9.95 4.68
CA ASP A 151 -14.89 -8.64 4.44
C ASP A 151 -14.34 -7.90 3.20
N ALA A 152 -13.48 -8.55 2.40
CA ALA A 152 -12.82 -7.95 1.25
C ALA A 152 -12.09 -6.63 1.60
N GLN A 153 -11.27 -6.67 2.65
CA GLN A 153 -10.60 -5.48 3.19
C GLN A 153 -9.66 -4.81 2.18
N LEU A 154 -8.92 -5.58 1.39
CA LEU A 154 -8.05 -5.05 0.34
C LEU A 154 -8.86 -4.36 -0.75
N LYS A 155 -9.95 -4.98 -1.23
CA LYS A 155 -10.85 -4.32 -2.19
C LYS A 155 -11.37 -3.00 -1.62
N SER A 156 -11.73 -2.97 -0.34
CA SER A 156 -12.21 -1.75 0.32
C SER A 156 -11.14 -0.66 0.37
N LEU A 157 -9.90 -1.01 0.73
CA LEU A 157 -8.77 -0.07 0.70
C LEU A 157 -8.47 0.44 -0.71
N LEU A 158 -8.50 -0.42 -1.73
CA LEU A 158 -8.31 0.01 -3.13
C LEU A 158 -9.38 1.00 -3.59
N LYS A 159 -10.64 0.84 -3.15
CA LYS A 159 -11.69 1.82 -3.41
C LYS A 159 -11.41 3.16 -2.72
N ILE A 160 -11.05 3.12 -1.44
CA ILE A 160 -10.90 4.33 -0.60
C ILE A 160 -9.64 5.11 -1.00
N GLU A 161 -8.51 4.43 -1.15
CA GLU A 161 -7.19 5.04 -1.27
C GLU A 161 -6.79 5.29 -2.73
N CYS A 162 -7.27 4.44 -3.66
CA CYS A 162 -6.94 4.57 -5.08
C CYS A 162 -8.13 5.04 -5.94
N ASN A 163 -9.29 5.31 -5.33
CA ASN A 163 -10.53 5.71 -6.02
C ASN A 163 -10.94 4.72 -7.13
N ILE A 164 -10.65 3.43 -6.94
CA ILE A 164 -10.98 2.40 -7.94
C ILE A 164 -12.47 2.09 -7.89
N HIS A 165 -13.09 2.06 -9.06
CA HIS A 165 -14.48 1.71 -9.25
C HIS A 165 -14.77 0.24 -8.89
N GLU A 166 -15.94 -0.01 -8.30
CA GLU A 166 -16.29 -1.34 -7.82
C GLU A 166 -16.45 -2.36 -8.95
N GLU A 167 -16.97 -1.94 -10.10
CA GLU A 167 -17.15 -2.76 -11.29
C GLU A 167 -15.83 -3.29 -11.86
N LYS A 168 -14.70 -2.63 -11.59
CA LYS A 168 -13.36 -3.06 -12.03
C LYS A 168 -12.80 -4.20 -11.19
N MET A 169 -13.41 -4.52 -10.05
CA MET A 169 -12.85 -5.44 -9.06
C MET A 169 -13.84 -6.51 -8.60
N ARG A 170 -13.46 -7.79 -8.72
CA ARG A 170 -14.22 -8.91 -8.16
C ARG A 170 -13.42 -9.64 -7.08
N SER A 171 -13.98 -9.78 -5.89
CA SER A 171 -13.29 -10.45 -4.80
C SER A 171 -13.33 -11.97 -4.92
N ILE A 172 -12.19 -12.61 -4.63
CA ILE A 172 -12.05 -14.04 -4.39
C ILE A 172 -11.65 -14.19 -2.92
N LEU A 173 -12.58 -14.67 -2.11
CA LEU A 173 -12.42 -14.72 -0.66
C LEU A 173 -12.18 -16.15 -0.17
N SER A 174 -11.31 -16.27 0.82
CA SER A 174 -11.09 -17.48 1.62
C SER A 174 -10.93 -17.07 3.08
N TYR A 175 -11.62 -17.75 4.00
CA TYR A 175 -11.63 -17.38 5.42
C TYR A 175 -12.04 -18.58 6.31
N ASP A 176 -11.76 -19.79 5.85
CA ASP A 176 -12.03 -21.05 6.56
C ASP A 176 -10.90 -21.47 7.52
N GLY A 177 -9.87 -20.63 7.67
CA GLY A 177 -8.78 -20.84 8.61
C GLY A 177 -7.61 -21.66 8.06
N VAL A 178 -7.63 -22.03 6.78
CA VAL A 178 -6.51 -22.67 6.08
C VAL A 178 -5.95 -21.79 4.96
N LEU A 179 -4.77 -22.16 4.45
CA LEU A 179 -4.20 -21.46 3.29
C LEU A 179 -5.08 -21.68 2.06
N ILE A 180 -5.35 -20.60 1.35
CA ILE A 180 -6.07 -20.66 0.08
C ILE A 180 -5.31 -21.54 -0.95
N THR A 181 -6.03 -22.44 -1.61
CA THR A 181 -5.46 -23.34 -2.62
C THR A 181 -5.67 -22.81 -4.04
N ALA A 182 -4.82 -23.24 -4.96
CA ALA A 182 -4.94 -22.91 -6.37
C ALA A 182 -6.28 -23.37 -6.95
N GLN A 183 -6.73 -24.59 -6.61
CA GLN A 183 -8.01 -25.11 -7.12
C GLN A 183 -9.21 -24.27 -6.66
N HIS A 184 -9.18 -23.71 -5.44
CA HIS A 184 -10.24 -22.84 -4.95
C HIS A 184 -10.30 -21.52 -5.73
N ILE A 185 -9.14 -20.89 -5.95
CA ILE A 185 -9.03 -19.66 -6.73
C ILE A 185 -9.51 -19.90 -8.17
N GLU A 186 -8.99 -20.93 -8.82
CA GLU A 186 -9.34 -21.31 -10.20
C GLU A 186 -10.85 -21.52 -10.35
N LYS A 187 -11.46 -22.32 -9.47
CA LYS A 187 -12.90 -22.60 -9.47
C LYS A 187 -13.73 -21.32 -9.42
N LEU A 188 -13.35 -20.35 -8.60
CA LEU A 188 -14.08 -19.10 -8.44
C LEU A 188 -13.89 -18.16 -9.64
N ILE A 189 -12.69 -18.13 -10.24
CA ILE A 189 -12.43 -17.40 -11.48
C ILE A 189 -13.31 -17.95 -12.61
N LEU A 190 -13.29 -19.26 -12.83
CA LEU A 190 -14.06 -19.91 -13.90
C LEU A 190 -15.57 -19.68 -13.73
N LYS A 191 -16.09 -19.82 -12.50
CA LYS A 191 -17.50 -19.52 -12.20
C LYS A 191 -17.84 -18.06 -12.50
N SER A 192 -16.94 -17.12 -12.17
CA SER A 192 -17.13 -15.71 -12.48
C SER A 192 -17.17 -15.46 -13.99
N MET A 193 -16.24 -16.04 -14.76
CA MET A 193 -16.16 -15.85 -16.21
C MET A 193 -17.42 -16.36 -16.91
N GLN A 194 -17.92 -17.54 -16.51
CA GLN A 194 -19.19 -18.07 -17.01
C GLN A 194 -20.36 -17.11 -16.76
N THR A 195 -20.44 -16.54 -15.56
CA THR A 195 -21.51 -15.58 -15.22
C THR A 195 -21.44 -14.32 -16.09
N LEU A 196 -20.23 -13.83 -16.39
CA LEU A 196 -20.01 -12.64 -17.23
C LEU A 196 -20.40 -12.89 -18.69
N GLU A 197 -20.10 -14.08 -19.21
CA GLU A 197 -20.51 -14.48 -20.57
C GLU A 197 -22.03 -14.60 -20.70
N GLU A 198 -22.70 -15.13 -19.67
CA GLU A 198 -24.16 -15.24 -19.64
C GLU A 198 -24.83 -13.86 -19.58
N SER A 199 -24.33 -12.94 -18.74
CA SER A 199 -24.87 -11.58 -18.65
C SER A 199 -24.64 -10.76 -19.91
N GLY A 200 -23.48 -10.95 -20.57
CA GLY A 200 -23.17 -10.32 -21.85
C GLY A 200 -24.12 -10.78 -22.97
N LYS A 201 -24.47 -12.07 -23.00
CA LYS A 201 -25.44 -12.62 -23.96
C LYS A 201 -26.89 -12.18 -23.70
N ALA A 202 -27.26 -11.92 -22.45
CA ALA A 202 -28.60 -11.46 -22.09
C ALA A 202 -28.82 -9.96 -22.36
N SER A 203 -27.75 -9.20 -22.57
CA SER A 203 -27.76 -7.74 -22.79
C SER A 203 -27.56 -7.35 -24.27
N ALA A 204 -27.35 -8.34 -25.14
CA ALA A 204 -27.18 -8.20 -26.59
C ALA A 204 -28.44 -8.66 -27.33
#